data_AF-A0A834QPX1-F1
#
_entry.id   AF-A0A834QPX1-F1
#
_cell.length_a   1.000
_cell.length_b   1.000
_cell.length_c   1.000
_cell.angle_alpha   90.00
_cell.angle_beta   90.00
_cell.angle_gamma   90.00
#
_symmetry.space_group_name_H-M   'P 1'
#
loop_
_entity.id
_entity.type
_entity.pdbx_description
1 polymer ?
#
loop_
_entity_poly.entity_id
_entity_poly.type
_entity_poly.pdbx_seq_one_letter_code
_entity_poly.pdbx_strand_id
1 'polypeptide(L)'
;MFRDRLGDRDDLCGTPEAAVEAQCPRLLIAEDLKKVSPPKVTVFEPSEAEINRKKKATLVCLATDFYPDHVELSWWVNGKEVQNGVSTDPQPSSAANDSKYFLSSRLRVSATFWLNPRNHFRCQVQFYGLSEEDEWPEEGPKPITQNVSAEVWGRADCGVTSVTYQQGVLSATILYEILLGKATVYAVLVSTLVLMAMVKKKNC
;
A
#
# COMPACT_ATOMS: atom_id res chain seq x y z
N MET A 1 -6.77 -62.85 39.93
CA MET A 1 -5.73 -61.86 39.54
C MET A 1 -6.49 -60.65 38.98
N PHE A 2 -6.45 -59.44 39.56
CA PHE A 2 -5.28 -58.54 39.69
C PHE A 2 -4.66 -58.27 38.29
N ARG A 3 -4.58 -57.08 37.66
CA ARG A 3 -4.81 -55.64 37.97
C ARG A 3 -5.02 -54.88 36.62
N ASP A 4 -5.48 -53.62 36.48
CA ASP A 4 -6.31 -52.67 37.25
C ASP A 4 -6.80 -51.52 36.30
N ARG A 5 -8.07 -51.11 36.41
CA ARG A 5 -8.66 -49.73 36.33
C ARG A 5 -8.17 -48.61 35.35
N LEU A 6 -9.17 -47.77 34.99
CA LEU A 6 -9.14 -46.38 34.47
C LEU A 6 -8.75 -46.22 32.98
N GLY A 7 -9.40 -45.36 32.20
CA GLY A 7 -10.54 -44.50 32.51
C GLY A 7 -10.72 -43.37 31.48
N ASP A 8 -11.70 -43.56 30.59
CA ASP A 8 -12.61 -42.57 29.98
C ASP A 8 -12.18 -41.08 29.93
N ARG A 9 -12.03 -40.53 28.70
CA ARG A 9 -12.18 -39.09 28.38
C ARG A 9 -12.20 -38.79 26.88
N ASP A 10 -13.05 -39.51 26.14
CA ASP A 10 -13.71 -38.90 25.00
C ASP A 10 -14.80 -37.92 25.51
N ASP A 11 -15.30 -37.04 24.64
CA ASP A 11 -16.29 -35.98 24.90
C ASP A 11 -15.93 -34.85 25.90
N LEU A 12 -15.61 -33.68 25.33
CA LEU A 12 -16.27 -32.41 25.70
C LEU A 12 -16.37 -31.49 24.47
N CYS A 13 -17.32 -31.79 23.58
CA CYS A 13 -17.87 -30.79 22.65
C CYS A 13 -19.38 -30.97 22.59
N GLY A 14 -20.11 -30.30 23.50
CA GLY A 14 -21.55 -30.48 23.65
C GLY A 14 -22.26 -29.23 24.14
N THR A 15 -22.88 -28.49 23.23
CA THR A 15 -24.35 -28.32 23.13
C THR A 15 -24.71 -27.39 21.95
N PRO A 16 -25.95 -27.44 21.41
CA PRO A 16 -26.26 -26.84 20.11
C PRO A 16 -27.11 -25.56 20.20
N GLU A 17 -26.50 -24.38 20.30
CA GLU A 17 -27.12 -23.13 19.84
C GLU A 17 -26.05 -22.07 19.52
N ALA A 18 -26.36 -21.20 18.54
CA ALA A 18 -25.42 -20.29 17.86
C ALA A 18 -24.26 -20.99 17.10
N ALA A 19 -24.48 -21.22 15.80
CA ALA A 19 -23.41 -21.52 14.85
C ALA A 19 -22.53 -20.28 14.62
N VAL A 20 -21.61 -20.02 15.56
CA VAL A 20 -20.44 -19.19 15.29
C VAL A 20 -19.47 -20.03 14.48
N GLU A 21 -19.03 -19.49 13.35
CA GLU A 21 -18.14 -20.15 12.39
C GLU A 21 -16.78 -20.42 13.07
N ALA A 22 -16.61 -21.64 13.59
CA ALA A 22 -15.45 -22.04 14.37
C ALA A 22 -14.24 -22.28 13.47
N GLN A 23 -13.57 -21.19 13.09
CA GLN A 23 -12.31 -21.24 12.35
C GLN A 23 -11.26 -21.96 13.21
N CYS A 24 -10.91 -23.19 12.84
CA CYS A 24 -9.97 -24.01 13.60
C CYS A 24 -8.59 -23.34 13.61
N PRO A 25 -7.96 -23.11 14.78
CA PRO A 25 -6.66 -22.46 14.85
C PRO A 25 -5.59 -23.35 14.19
N ARG A 26 -4.91 -22.82 13.18
CA ARG A 26 -3.78 -23.51 12.56
C ARG A 26 -2.59 -23.47 13.52
N LEU A 27 -2.11 -24.64 13.93
CA LEU A 27 -1.02 -24.77 14.90
C LEU A 27 0.34 -24.91 14.22
N LEU A 28 1.32 -24.18 14.74
CA LEU A 28 2.73 -24.40 14.45
C LEU A 28 3.27 -25.57 15.28
N ILE A 29 4.04 -26.46 14.66
CA ILE A 29 4.76 -27.53 15.35
C ILE A 29 6.08 -26.96 15.88
N ALA A 30 6.46 -27.32 17.11
CA ALA A 30 7.64 -26.77 17.80
C ALA A 30 8.97 -26.98 17.04
N GLU A 31 9.07 -28.00 16.19
CA GLU A 31 10.26 -28.28 15.38
C GLU A 31 10.49 -27.26 14.25
N ASP A 32 9.44 -26.58 13.79
CA ASP A 32 9.51 -25.62 12.68
C ASP A 32 9.70 -24.15 13.13
N LEU A 33 9.84 -23.89 14.44
CA LEU A 33 10.04 -22.53 14.97
C LEU A 33 11.19 -21.80 14.27
N LYS A 34 12.33 -22.48 14.03
CA LYS A 34 13.51 -21.94 13.32
C LYS A 34 13.24 -21.56 11.86
N LYS A 35 12.18 -22.08 11.23
CA LYS A 35 11.80 -21.77 9.84
C LYS A 35 10.85 -20.55 9.75
N VAL A 36 10.24 -20.14 10.86
CA VAL A 36 9.27 -19.04 10.90
C VAL A 36 9.91 -17.77 10.35
N SER A 37 9.24 -17.16 9.38
CA SER A 37 9.77 -15.98 8.69
C SER A 37 8.63 -15.14 8.09
N PRO A 38 8.69 -13.80 8.24
CA PRO A 38 7.62 -12.92 7.79
C PRO A 38 7.64 -12.71 6.26
N PRO A 39 6.49 -12.35 5.67
CA PRO A 39 6.38 -12.11 4.24
C PRO A 39 7.12 -10.87 3.78
N LYS A 40 7.72 -10.95 2.60
CA LYS A 40 8.06 -9.80 1.77
C LYS A 40 6.85 -9.48 0.89
N VAL A 41 6.30 -8.28 1.03
CA VAL A 41 5.11 -7.85 0.27
C VAL A 41 5.54 -6.90 -0.83
N THR A 42 5.12 -7.17 -2.07
CA THR A 42 5.35 -6.30 -3.23
C THR A 42 4.02 -6.04 -3.94
N VAL A 43 3.77 -4.79 -4.33
CA VAL A 43 2.63 -4.43 -5.19
C VAL A 43 3.15 -4.05 -6.57
N PHE A 44 2.69 -4.78 -7.59
CA PHE A 44 2.93 -4.51 -9.00
C PHE A 44 1.78 -3.68 -9.57
N GLU A 45 2.15 -2.65 -10.31
CA GLU A 45 1.23 -1.74 -10.99
C GLU A 45 0.60 -2.38 -12.25
N PRO A 46 -0.59 -1.92 -12.65
CA PRO A 46 -1.23 -2.35 -13.90
C PRO A 46 -0.41 -1.99 -15.14
N SER A 47 -0.40 -2.89 -16.13
CA SER A 47 0.22 -2.58 -17.43
C SER A 47 -0.55 -1.50 -18.20
N GLU A 48 0.17 -0.58 -18.83
CA GLU A 48 -0.41 0.44 -19.74
C GLU A 48 -1.21 -0.20 -20.88
N ALA A 49 -0.82 -1.40 -21.34
CA ALA A 49 -1.55 -2.15 -22.35
C ALA A 49 -2.94 -2.58 -21.88
N GLU A 50 -3.13 -2.92 -20.59
CA GLU A 50 -4.46 -3.19 -20.02
C GLU A 50 -5.29 -1.91 -19.94
N ILE A 51 -4.70 -0.84 -19.38
CA ILE A 51 -5.34 0.47 -19.22
C ILE A 51 -5.84 0.99 -20.56
N ASN A 52 -4.99 0.97 -21.58
CA ASN A 52 -5.30 1.51 -22.90
C ASN A 52 -6.33 0.68 -23.66
N ARG A 53 -6.19 -0.66 -23.68
CA ARG A 53 -7.06 -1.56 -24.47
C ARG A 53 -8.36 -1.94 -23.78
N LYS A 54 -8.35 -2.17 -22.47
CA LYS A 54 -9.50 -2.69 -21.70
C LYS A 54 -10.18 -1.64 -20.81
N LYS A 55 -9.60 -0.44 -20.66
CA LYS A 55 -10.07 0.63 -19.75
C LYS A 55 -10.24 0.15 -18.29
N LYS A 56 -9.44 -0.83 -17.90
CA LYS A 56 -9.35 -1.42 -16.55
C LYS A 56 -7.89 -1.45 -16.12
N ALA A 57 -7.69 -1.46 -14.81
CA ALA A 57 -6.38 -1.54 -14.18
C ALA A 57 -6.41 -2.66 -13.13
N THR A 58 -5.58 -3.68 -13.31
CA THR A 58 -5.40 -4.76 -12.34
C THR A 58 -4.06 -4.60 -11.63
N LEU A 59 -4.09 -4.24 -10.35
CA LEU A 59 -2.93 -4.30 -9.47
C LEU A 59 -2.71 -5.75 -9.03
N VAL A 60 -1.45 -6.15 -8.82
CA VAL A 60 -1.11 -7.48 -8.30
C VAL A 60 -0.26 -7.32 -7.05
N CYS A 61 -0.73 -7.83 -5.92
CA CYS A 61 0.07 -8.00 -4.72
C CYS A 61 0.65 -9.40 -4.68
N LEU A 62 1.92 -9.50 -4.31
CA LEU A 62 2.63 -10.76 -4.10
C LEU A 62 3.28 -10.72 -2.72
N ALA A 63 2.89 -11.66 -1.87
CA ALA A 63 3.59 -11.99 -0.63
C ALA A 63 4.52 -13.18 -0.93
N THR A 64 5.80 -13.08 -0.58
CA THR A 64 6.80 -14.16 -0.77
C THR A 64 7.63 -14.37 0.48
N ASP A 65 8.41 -15.45 0.47
CA ASP A 65 9.42 -15.78 1.47
C ASP A 65 8.93 -15.98 2.91
N PHE A 66 7.64 -16.27 3.10
CA PHE A 66 7.05 -16.50 4.43
C PHE A 66 6.89 -17.98 4.80
N TYR A 67 6.88 -18.23 6.10
CA TYR A 67 6.54 -19.52 6.71
C TYR A 67 6.07 -19.26 8.15
N PRO A 68 5.03 -19.92 8.68
CA PRO A 68 4.15 -20.91 8.04
C PRO A 68 3.21 -20.26 7.00
N ASP A 69 2.24 -21.00 6.47
CA ASP A 69 1.24 -20.48 5.54
C ASP A 69 0.15 -19.60 6.20
N HIS A 70 0.33 -19.20 7.46
CA HIS A 70 -0.63 -18.41 8.24
C HIS A 70 -0.55 -16.92 7.88
N VAL A 71 -1.19 -16.56 6.76
CA VAL A 71 -1.31 -15.17 6.31
C VAL A 71 -2.74 -14.83 5.87
N GLU A 72 -3.16 -13.60 6.17
CA GLU A 72 -4.38 -13.00 5.62
C GLU A 72 -4.01 -11.77 4.80
N LEU A 73 -4.49 -11.70 3.55
CA LEU A 73 -4.18 -10.62 2.62
C LEU A 73 -5.42 -9.76 2.35
N SER A 74 -5.37 -8.50 2.77
CA SER A 74 -6.41 -7.49 2.56
C SER A 74 -5.92 -6.34 1.66
N TRP A 75 -6.85 -5.77 0.89
CA TRP A 75 -6.61 -4.59 0.07
C TRP A 75 -7.24 -3.36 0.71
N TRP A 76 -6.47 -2.27 0.75
CA TRP A 76 -6.87 -0.99 1.31
C TRP A 76 -6.74 0.09 0.23
N VAL A 77 -7.79 0.88 0.05
CA VAL A 77 -7.86 1.98 -0.91
C VAL A 77 -8.27 3.23 -0.17
N ASN A 78 -7.43 4.27 -0.21
CA ASN A 78 -7.66 5.54 0.50
C ASN A 78 -8.00 5.35 2.00
N GLY A 79 -7.31 4.42 2.66
CA GLY A 79 -7.50 4.11 4.08
C GLY A 79 -8.75 3.29 4.42
N LYS A 80 -9.44 2.70 3.43
CA LYS A 80 -10.57 1.78 3.65
C LYS A 80 -10.32 0.43 3.01
N GLU A 81 -10.65 -0.64 3.72
CA GLU A 81 -10.60 -2.00 3.17
C GLU A 81 -11.59 -2.16 2.01
N VAL A 82 -11.21 -2.90 0.97
CA VAL A 82 -12.03 -3.22 -0.19
C VAL A 82 -12.00 -4.71 -0.51
N GLN A 83 -13.16 -5.29 -0.79
CA GLN A 83 -13.31 -6.65 -1.31
C GLN A 83 -13.83 -6.66 -2.76
N ASN A 84 -14.47 -5.58 -3.21
CA ASN A 84 -14.99 -5.45 -4.57
C ASN A 84 -13.87 -5.46 -5.61
N GLY A 85 -13.88 -6.46 -6.49
CA GLY A 85 -12.85 -6.61 -7.53
C GLY A 85 -11.53 -7.20 -7.03
N VAL A 86 -11.48 -7.71 -5.80
CA VAL A 86 -10.36 -8.50 -5.25
C VAL A 86 -10.50 -9.96 -5.66
N SER A 87 -9.38 -10.58 -6.02
CA SER A 87 -9.25 -12.02 -6.24
C SER A 87 -7.89 -12.48 -5.68
N THR A 88 -7.93 -13.06 -4.50
CA THR A 88 -6.78 -13.69 -3.81
C THR A 88 -6.77 -15.18 -4.15
N ASP A 89 -5.59 -15.78 -4.31
CA ASP A 89 -5.47 -17.22 -4.49
C ASP A 89 -5.96 -17.94 -3.20
N PRO A 90 -6.67 -19.08 -3.28
CA PRO A 90 -7.43 -19.62 -2.14
C PRO A 90 -6.57 -20.20 -1.01
N GLN A 91 -5.32 -20.58 -1.30
CA GLN A 91 -4.34 -21.08 -0.33
C GLN A 91 -2.94 -20.61 -0.77
N PRO A 92 -2.02 -20.34 0.17
CA PRO A 92 -0.62 -20.12 -0.17
C PRO A 92 -0.01 -21.36 -0.84
N SER A 93 0.89 -21.13 -1.79
CA SER A 93 1.58 -22.20 -2.52
C SER A 93 3.07 -22.15 -2.25
N SER A 94 3.74 -23.28 -2.41
CA SER A 94 5.19 -23.43 -2.24
C SER A 94 5.79 -24.10 -3.47
N ALA A 95 7.07 -23.85 -3.75
CA ALA A 95 7.76 -24.41 -4.93
C ALA A 95 8.27 -25.85 -4.70
N ALA A 96 8.43 -26.24 -3.43
CA ALA A 96 8.87 -27.54 -2.95
C ALA A 96 8.42 -27.75 -1.49
N ASN A 97 8.46 -29.00 -1.00
CA ASN A 97 7.87 -29.41 0.29
C ASN A 97 8.50 -28.74 1.55
N ASP A 98 9.73 -28.21 1.46
CA ASP A 98 10.39 -27.42 2.53
C ASP A 98 10.67 -25.96 2.10
N SER A 99 10.08 -25.51 0.98
CA SER A 99 10.24 -24.12 0.53
C SER A 99 9.26 -23.17 1.21
N LYS A 100 9.68 -21.91 1.38
CA LYS A 100 8.83 -20.81 1.82
C LYS A 100 7.61 -20.65 0.91
N TYR A 101 6.51 -20.23 1.51
CA TYR A 101 5.25 -19.98 0.83
C TYR A 101 5.27 -18.64 0.08
N PHE A 102 4.41 -18.58 -0.93
CA PHE A 102 3.99 -17.35 -1.60
C PHE A 102 2.47 -17.33 -1.79
N LEU A 103 1.89 -16.13 -1.82
CA LEU A 103 0.46 -15.89 -2.03
C LEU A 103 0.31 -14.67 -2.94
N SER A 104 -0.54 -14.77 -3.97
CA SER A 104 -0.86 -13.63 -4.82
C SER A 104 -2.31 -13.18 -4.68
N SER A 105 -2.53 -11.88 -4.85
CA SER A 105 -3.85 -11.28 -4.89
C SER A 105 -3.92 -10.20 -5.95
N ARG A 106 -5.09 -10.03 -6.55
CA ARG A 106 -5.32 -9.16 -7.70
C ARG A 106 -6.47 -8.22 -7.39
N LEU A 107 -6.23 -6.90 -7.44
CA LEU A 107 -7.27 -5.88 -7.25
C LEU A 107 -7.55 -5.21 -8.59
N ARG A 108 -8.79 -5.31 -9.07
CA ARG A 108 -9.20 -4.78 -10.37
C ARG A 108 -10.12 -3.57 -10.26
N VAL A 109 -9.65 -2.42 -10.71
CA VAL A 109 -10.37 -1.13 -10.70
C VAL A 109 -10.60 -0.60 -12.12
N SER A 110 -11.34 0.51 -12.26
CA SER A 110 -11.42 1.24 -13.54
C SER A 110 -10.10 1.94 -13.83
N ALA A 111 -9.75 2.09 -15.13
CA ALA A 111 -8.60 2.89 -15.53
C ALA A 111 -8.68 4.31 -14.95
N THR A 112 -9.84 4.97 -15.05
CA THR A 112 -10.06 6.32 -14.50
C THR A 112 -9.81 6.45 -13.00
N PHE A 113 -9.99 5.37 -12.22
CA PHE A 113 -9.75 5.38 -10.79
C PHE A 113 -8.26 5.14 -10.46
N TRP A 114 -7.60 4.25 -11.19
CA TRP A 114 -6.13 4.12 -11.11
C TRP A 114 -5.41 5.39 -11.55
N LEU A 115 -5.90 6.06 -12.61
CA LEU A 115 -5.27 7.24 -13.21
C LEU A 115 -5.39 8.53 -12.38
N ASN A 116 -5.96 8.47 -11.17
CA ASN A 116 -6.03 9.59 -10.24
C ASN A 116 -4.87 9.51 -9.23
N PRO A 117 -3.89 10.44 -9.26
CA PRO A 117 -2.72 10.38 -8.39
C PRO A 117 -3.00 10.67 -6.90
N ARG A 118 -4.24 11.04 -6.57
CA ARG A 118 -4.70 11.14 -5.16
C ARG A 118 -5.14 9.80 -4.58
N ASN A 119 -5.35 8.78 -5.42
CA ASN A 119 -5.75 7.46 -4.94
C ASN A 119 -4.52 6.68 -4.48
N HIS A 120 -4.58 6.20 -3.25
CA HIS A 120 -3.57 5.39 -2.58
C HIS A 120 -4.06 3.95 -2.46
N PHE A 121 -3.21 3.01 -2.86
CA PHE A 121 -3.50 1.58 -2.85
C PHE A 121 -2.47 0.87 -1.98
N ARG A 122 -2.94 0.10 -1.01
CA ARG A 122 -2.15 -0.60 -0.01
C ARG A 122 -2.55 -2.06 -0.03
N CYS A 123 -1.58 -2.96 -0.21
CA CYS A 123 -1.75 -4.37 0.12
C CYS A 123 -1.22 -4.59 1.52
N GLN A 124 -2.06 -5.16 2.40
CA GLN A 124 -1.70 -5.52 3.76
C GLN A 124 -1.74 -7.04 3.90
N VAL A 125 -0.70 -7.60 4.50
CA VAL A 125 -0.59 -9.00 4.86
C VAL A 125 -0.44 -9.07 6.37
N GLN A 126 -1.47 -9.57 7.04
CA GLN A 126 -1.41 -9.95 8.44
C GLN A 126 -0.70 -11.31 8.51
N PHE A 127 0.49 -11.34 9.09
CA PHE A 127 1.28 -12.55 9.31
C PHE A 127 1.10 -13.02 10.75
N TYR A 128 0.76 -14.29 10.93
CA TYR A 128 0.64 -14.92 12.25
C TYR A 128 1.90 -15.75 12.53
N GLY A 129 2.90 -15.07 13.05
CA GLY A 129 4.16 -15.65 13.51
C GLY A 129 4.09 -16.00 14.99
N LEU A 130 5.19 -15.78 15.70
CA LEU A 130 5.29 -16.06 17.13
C LEU A 130 4.54 -15.01 17.98
N SER A 131 4.17 -15.40 19.19
CA SER A 131 3.78 -14.48 20.27
C SER A 131 5.00 -13.75 20.84
N GLU A 132 4.82 -12.79 21.75
CA GLU A 132 5.96 -12.22 22.49
C GLU A 132 6.56 -13.22 23.49
N GLU A 133 5.75 -14.17 23.98
CA GLU A 133 6.06 -15.12 25.05
C GLU A 133 6.93 -16.31 24.60
N ASP A 134 6.86 -16.71 23.33
CA ASP A 134 7.60 -17.87 22.80
C ASP A 134 9.14 -17.73 22.91
N GLU A 135 9.85 -18.82 23.18
CA GLU A 135 11.32 -18.80 23.11
C GLU A 135 11.81 -18.76 21.65
N TRP A 136 12.72 -17.84 21.34
CA TRP A 136 13.32 -17.71 20.00
C TRP A 136 14.77 -18.21 20.00
N PRO A 137 15.09 -19.31 19.29
CA PRO A 137 16.38 -20.00 19.41
C PRO A 137 17.48 -19.48 18.46
N GLU A 138 17.24 -18.39 17.71
CA GLU A 138 18.17 -17.84 16.72
C GLU A 138 18.65 -16.43 17.12
N GLU A 139 19.87 -16.04 16.73
CA GLU A 139 20.48 -14.74 17.08
C GLU A 139 19.86 -13.52 16.32
N GLY A 140 18.80 -13.74 15.54
CA GLY A 140 18.13 -12.72 14.72
C GLY A 140 16.87 -12.12 15.35
N PRO A 141 16.25 -11.12 14.71
CA PRO A 141 14.98 -10.56 15.16
C PRO A 141 13.87 -11.61 15.14
N LYS A 142 13.17 -11.77 16.27
CA LYS A 142 12.08 -12.73 16.45
C LYS A 142 10.92 -12.44 15.49
N PRO A 143 10.45 -13.40 14.68
CA PRO A 143 9.39 -13.23 13.69
C PRO A 143 8.00 -13.29 14.36
N ILE A 144 7.65 -12.23 15.09
CA ILE A 144 6.35 -12.11 15.76
C ILE A 144 5.19 -11.89 14.80
N THR A 145 3.97 -12.09 15.28
CA THR A 145 2.73 -11.70 14.60
C THR A 145 2.73 -10.19 14.28
N GLN A 146 2.58 -9.82 13.01
CA GLN A 146 2.71 -8.43 12.55
C GLN A 146 1.97 -8.16 11.23
N ASN A 147 1.70 -6.88 10.97
CA ASN A 147 1.16 -6.42 9.68
C ASN A 147 2.29 -5.92 8.77
N VAL A 148 2.52 -6.62 7.66
CA VAL A 148 3.47 -6.20 6.62
C VAL A 148 2.67 -5.64 5.44
N SER A 149 3.14 -4.56 4.82
CA SER A 149 2.40 -3.92 3.72
C SER A 149 3.29 -3.28 2.69
N ALA A 150 2.83 -3.26 1.44
CA ALA A 150 3.40 -2.47 0.36
C ALA A 150 2.33 -1.58 -0.27
N GLU A 151 2.75 -0.41 -0.73
CA GLU A 151 1.85 0.67 -1.11
C GLU A 151 2.28 1.30 -2.44
N VAL A 152 1.30 1.66 -3.26
CA VAL A 152 1.48 2.38 -4.52
C VAL A 152 0.45 3.49 -4.66
N TRP A 153 0.84 4.56 -5.34
CA TRP A 153 -0.04 5.66 -5.68
C TRP A 153 -0.54 5.48 -7.11
N GLY A 154 -1.77 5.92 -7.39
CA GLY A 154 -2.25 6.00 -8.77
C GLY A 154 -1.30 6.84 -9.62
N ARG A 155 -1.04 6.41 -10.86
CA ARG A 155 -0.28 7.23 -11.82
C ARG A 155 -1.24 7.94 -12.75
N ALA A 156 -1.13 9.25 -12.87
CA ALA A 156 -1.73 9.93 -14.00
C ALA A 156 -1.10 9.42 -15.32
N ASP A 157 -1.92 9.37 -16.37
CA ASP A 157 -1.48 9.11 -17.74
C ASP A 157 -0.49 10.20 -18.19
N CYS A 158 0.24 10.01 -19.29
CA CYS A 158 1.19 10.99 -19.82
C CYS A 158 0.55 12.28 -20.41
N GLY A 159 -0.73 12.51 -20.12
CA GLY A 159 -1.46 13.75 -20.40
C GLY A 159 -1.39 14.78 -19.26
N VAL A 160 -2.08 15.91 -19.45
CA VAL A 160 -2.07 17.03 -18.48
C VAL A 160 -2.80 16.64 -17.19
N THR A 161 -2.03 16.43 -16.13
CA THR A 161 -2.55 16.07 -14.80
C THR A 161 -3.03 17.30 -14.03
N SER A 162 -3.85 17.13 -12.99
CA SER A 162 -4.26 18.25 -12.12
C SER A 162 -3.07 18.87 -11.37
N VAL A 163 -2.06 18.07 -11.03
CA VAL A 163 -0.80 18.54 -10.42
C VAL A 163 -0.01 19.38 -11.42
N THR A 164 0.10 18.92 -12.67
CA THR A 164 0.73 19.65 -13.77
C THR A 164 0.00 20.96 -14.06
N TYR A 165 -1.33 20.98 -14.00
CA TYR A 165 -2.14 22.19 -14.13
C TYR A 165 -1.90 23.16 -12.97
N GLN A 166 -1.92 22.69 -11.72
CA GLN A 166 -1.64 23.53 -10.54
C GLN A 166 -0.23 24.15 -10.63
N GLN A 167 0.77 23.37 -11.03
CA GLN A 167 2.14 23.87 -11.21
C GLN A 167 2.26 24.84 -12.40
N GLY A 168 1.49 24.63 -13.48
CA GLY A 168 1.36 25.58 -14.58
C GLY A 168 0.74 26.92 -14.16
N VAL A 169 -0.32 26.89 -13.36
CA VAL A 169 -0.94 28.11 -12.78
C VAL A 169 0.03 28.84 -11.87
N LEU A 170 0.72 28.15 -10.96
CA LEU A 170 1.74 28.76 -10.09
C LEU A 170 2.87 29.41 -10.88
N SER A 171 3.37 28.74 -11.93
CA SER A 171 4.37 29.31 -12.84
C SER A 171 3.87 30.58 -13.55
N ALA A 172 2.63 30.55 -14.05
CA ALA A 172 2.00 31.70 -14.69
C ALA A 172 1.79 32.88 -13.72
N THR A 173 1.40 32.63 -12.48
CA THR A 173 1.28 33.67 -11.44
C THR A 173 2.65 34.30 -11.14
N ILE A 174 3.70 33.49 -10.93
CA ILE A 174 5.06 34.00 -10.69
C ILE A 174 5.55 34.85 -11.88
N LEU A 175 5.31 34.40 -13.11
CA LEU A 175 5.63 35.16 -14.32
C LEU A 175 4.87 36.50 -14.38
N TYR A 176 3.59 36.52 -14.01
CA TYR A 176 2.77 37.73 -14.00
C TYR A 176 3.26 38.74 -12.95
N GLU A 177 3.58 38.30 -11.73
CA GLU A 177 4.17 39.14 -10.67
C GLU A 177 5.52 39.74 -11.12
N ILE A 178 6.37 38.94 -11.78
CA ILE A 178 7.64 39.43 -12.35
C ILE A 178 7.40 40.50 -13.43
N LEU A 179 6.39 40.31 -14.30
CA LEU A 179 6.05 41.29 -15.35
C LEU A 179 5.48 42.59 -14.77
N LEU A 180 4.62 42.51 -13.75
CA LEU A 180 4.13 43.69 -13.01
C LEU A 180 5.25 44.43 -12.28
N GLY A 181 6.15 43.69 -11.62
CA GLY A 181 7.35 44.26 -10.98
C GLY A 181 8.24 44.99 -11.98
N LYS A 182 8.45 44.43 -13.18
CA LYS A 182 9.21 45.11 -14.25
C LYS A 182 8.48 46.34 -14.76
N ALA A 183 7.17 46.26 -15.02
CA ALA A 183 6.36 47.38 -15.51
C ALA A 183 6.36 48.58 -14.54
N THR A 184 6.22 48.32 -13.23
CA THR A 184 6.26 49.35 -12.19
C THR A 184 7.64 50.00 -12.08
N VAL A 185 8.74 49.23 -12.15
CA VAL A 185 10.11 49.78 -12.20
C VAL A 185 10.31 50.67 -13.44
N TYR A 186 9.86 50.26 -14.62
CA TYR A 186 9.93 51.10 -15.82
C TYR A 186 9.14 52.40 -15.68
N ALA A 187 7.93 52.35 -15.10
CA ALA A 187 7.13 53.54 -14.84
C ALA A 187 7.85 54.53 -13.92
N VAL A 188 8.43 54.07 -12.80
CA VAL A 188 9.19 54.90 -11.86
C VAL A 188 10.44 55.51 -12.52
N LEU A 189 11.19 54.73 -13.30
CA LEU A 189 12.37 55.24 -14.02
C LEU A 189 12.00 56.32 -15.05
N VAL A 190 10.92 56.12 -15.82
CA VAL A 190 10.47 57.14 -16.79
C VAL A 190 9.94 58.39 -16.07
N SER A 191 9.14 58.23 -15.01
CA SER A 191 8.64 59.36 -14.22
C SER A 191 9.76 60.19 -13.59
N THR A 192 10.78 59.55 -13.02
CA THR A 192 11.94 60.26 -12.44
C THR A 192 12.77 60.98 -13.50
N LEU A 193 13.00 60.39 -14.68
CA LEU A 193 13.68 61.05 -15.80
C LEU A 193 12.90 62.27 -16.30
N VAL A 194 11.56 62.19 -16.42
CA VAL A 194 10.70 63.31 -16.80
C VAL A 194 10.76 64.44 -15.77
N LEU A 195 10.70 64.12 -14.48
CA LEU A 195 10.84 65.11 -13.39
C LEU A 195 12.20 65.83 -13.46
N MET A 196 13.31 65.08 -13.61
CA MET A 196 14.65 65.65 -13.77
C MET A 196 14.75 66.58 -14.99
N ALA A 197 14.15 66.19 -16.13
CA ALA A 197 14.11 67.01 -17.33
C ALA A 197 13.29 68.29 -17.15
N MET A 198 12.14 68.22 -16.47
CA MET A 198 11.29 69.38 -16.15
C MET A 198 11.99 70.35 -15.19
N VAL A 199 12.71 69.85 -14.18
CA VAL A 199 13.51 70.70 -13.27
C VAL A 199 14.64 71.38 -14.04
N LYS A 200 15.40 70.64 -14.86
CA LYS A 200 16.48 71.23 -15.68
C LYS A 200 15.96 72.32 -16.61
N LYS A 201 14.78 72.14 -17.23
CA LYS A 201 14.16 73.14 -18.12
C LYS A 201 13.67 74.39 -17.40
N LYS A 202 13.37 74.33 -16.09
CA LYS A 202 12.96 75.49 -15.28
C LYS A 202 14.13 76.32 -14.73
N ASN A 203 15.34 75.77 -14.79
CA ASN A 203 16.56 76.38 -14.26
C ASN A 203 17.46 76.96 -15.38
N CYS A 204 16.87 77.25 -16.54
CA CYS A 204 17.48 77.92 -17.69
C CYS A 204 16.51 78.99 -18.21
#